data_AF-A0A848LQJ7-F1
#
_entry.id   AF-A0A848LQJ7-F1
#
_cell.length_a   1.000
_cell.length_b   1.000
_cell.length_c   1.000
_cell.angle_alpha   90.00
_cell.angle_beta   90.00
_cell.angle_gamma   90.00
#
_symmetry.space_group_name_H-M   'P 1'
#
loop_
_entity.id
_entity.type
_entity.pdbx_description
1 polymer ?
#
loop_
_entity_poly.entity_id
_entity_poly.type
_entity_poly.pdbx_seq_one_letter_code
_entity_poly.pdbx_strand_id
1 'polypeptide(L)'
;MSDGRKPSSPGTQPPRTASNPGTQPRTPTNPGMPRAPSTPGMPRTPTSPGMRVMTAARSAPLQKEKVEGPLGKRLAGEASNQVLNAVSILKEFVADFRQRDRFFKYKASIVAGWLAMSVASFAIACPGSTVQTGDMDARLVLGDKLDRPSLTIWNESDEPWVDIVVTVNEQYQTAVPAVAPGEFMTITPKQLNGRAGAAPADLRFNSLRMRSRDDSADLTEDLRKEWERLQGKR
;
A
#
# COMPACT_ATOMS: atom_id res chain seq x y z
N MET A 1 61.65 26.10 -31.06
CA MET A 1 60.97 26.01 -29.76
C MET A 1 59.63 25.31 -29.97
N SER A 2 59.45 24.18 -29.28
CA SER A 2 58.24 23.39 -29.06
C SER A 2 57.76 22.45 -30.18
N ASP A 3 58.32 21.24 -30.09
CA ASP A 3 57.79 19.93 -30.50
C ASP A 3 56.41 19.60 -29.90
N GLY A 4 55.69 18.66 -30.54
CA GLY A 4 54.74 17.81 -29.81
C GLY A 4 53.56 17.25 -30.61
N ARG A 5 53.78 16.30 -31.54
CA ARG A 5 52.73 15.41 -32.06
C ARG A 5 53.06 13.93 -31.76
N LYS A 6 52.19 13.31 -30.93
CA LYS A 6 51.95 11.87 -30.66
C LYS A 6 53.13 11.06 -30.08
N PRO A 7 52.89 10.01 -29.24
CA PRO A 7 52.09 8.84 -29.64
C PRO A 7 51.33 8.06 -28.53
N SER A 8 50.60 7.02 -28.98
CA SER A 8 50.27 5.73 -28.31
C SER A 8 49.30 5.64 -27.12
N SER A 9 48.21 4.87 -27.32
CA SER A 9 47.54 4.10 -26.26
C SER A 9 48.40 2.91 -25.80
N PRO A 10 48.25 2.46 -24.54
CA PRO A 10 47.80 1.08 -24.30
C PRO A 10 46.85 0.93 -23.09
N GLY A 11 46.13 -0.18 -23.07
CA GLY A 11 45.10 -0.50 -22.07
C GLY A 11 45.55 -1.28 -20.84
N THR A 12 44.55 -1.50 -19.98
CA THR A 12 44.28 -2.68 -19.12
C THR A 12 45.29 -3.08 -18.05
N GLN A 13 44.99 -2.75 -16.78
CA GLN A 13 45.10 -3.67 -15.63
C GLN A 13 44.59 -3.05 -14.31
N PRO A 14 43.76 -3.76 -13.52
CA PRO A 14 43.72 -3.63 -12.06
C PRO A 14 44.48 -4.78 -11.37
N PRO A 15 44.98 -4.58 -10.13
CA PRO A 15 45.89 -5.51 -9.46
C PRO A 15 45.18 -6.77 -8.95
N ARG A 16 45.80 -7.94 -9.17
CA ARG A 16 45.40 -9.23 -8.59
C ARG A 16 46.09 -9.43 -7.25
N THR A 17 45.31 -9.50 -6.17
CA THR A 17 45.72 -10.11 -4.91
C THR A 17 45.69 -11.63 -5.04
N ALA A 18 46.80 -12.26 -4.65
CA ALA A 18 46.96 -13.70 -4.56
C ALA A 18 46.38 -14.24 -3.23
N SER A 19 45.64 -15.35 -3.29
CA SER A 19 45.52 -16.29 -2.18
C SER A 19 45.11 -17.67 -2.71
N ASN A 20 45.76 -18.67 -2.10
CA ASN A 20 45.95 -20.05 -2.55
C ASN A 20 44.72 -20.97 -2.38
N PRO A 21 44.72 -22.17 -3.00
CA PRO A 21 43.60 -23.10 -3.06
C PRO A 21 43.53 -24.03 -1.83
N GLY A 22 42.35 -24.06 -1.18
CA GLY A 22 42.04 -24.97 -0.07
C GLY A 22 41.00 -26.03 -0.46
N THR A 23 41.50 -27.22 -0.80
CA THR A 23 40.95 -28.57 -0.49
C THR A 23 39.48 -28.72 -0.09
N GLN A 24 38.67 -29.34 -0.96
CA GLN A 24 37.59 -30.27 -0.57
C GLN A 24 38.20 -31.66 -0.31
N PRO A 25 37.73 -32.45 0.69
CA PRO A 25 36.89 -33.59 0.33
C PRO A 25 35.86 -34.11 1.39
N ARG A 26 34.78 -34.69 0.85
CA ARG A 26 34.01 -35.89 1.26
C ARG A 26 32.97 -35.85 2.40
N THR A 27 31.75 -36.17 1.97
CA THR A 27 30.69 -36.95 2.65
C THR A 27 31.19 -38.30 3.17
N PRO A 28 30.66 -38.77 4.31
CA PRO A 28 30.50 -40.19 4.57
C PRO A 28 29.02 -40.57 4.83
N THR A 29 28.52 -41.47 3.99
CA THR A 29 27.44 -42.42 4.26
C THR A 29 27.75 -43.24 5.51
N ASN A 30 26.76 -43.45 6.40
CA ASN A 30 26.82 -44.48 7.44
C ASN A 30 25.67 -45.51 7.27
N PRO A 31 25.95 -46.83 7.24
CA PRO A 31 24.98 -47.91 7.06
C PRO A 31 24.63 -48.70 8.35
N GLY A 32 23.41 -49.29 8.42
CA GLY A 32 23.00 -50.39 9.33
C GLY A 32 22.15 -49.97 10.55
N MET A 33 20.81 -50.15 10.57
CA MET A 33 19.99 -51.32 11.02
C MET A 33 20.05 -51.66 12.53
N PRO A 34 19.00 -52.25 13.19
CA PRO A 34 17.89 -53.06 12.65
C PRO A 34 16.46 -52.84 13.23
N ARG A 35 15.54 -53.58 12.61
CA ARG A 35 14.08 -53.74 12.73
C ARG A 35 13.64 -54.51 14.00
N ALA A 36 12.41 -54.27 14.47
CA ALA A 36 11.66 -55.15 15.39
C ALA A 36 10.14 -55.06 15.04
N PRO A 37 9.29 -56.04 15.43
CA PRO A 37 8.52 -56.85 14.46
C PRO A 37 6.99 -56.66 14.47
N SER A 38 6.38 -57.18 13.41
CA SER A 38 4.96 -57.33 13.09
C SER A 38 4.15 -58.10 14.14
N THR A 39 2.85 -57.76 14.34
CA THR A 39 1.75 -58.73 14.57
C THR A 39 0.36 -58.04 14.48
N PRO A 40 -0.75 -58.80 14.30
CA PRO A 40 -1.76 -58.52 13.28
C PRO A 40 -3.18 -58.37 13.86
N GLY A 41 -4.14 -57.94 13.04
CA GLY A 41 -5.55 -58.24 13.30
C GLY A 41 -6.51 -57.07 13.11
N MET A 42 -7.09 -56.97 11.91
CA MET A 42 -8.47 -56.49 11.80
C MET A 42 -9.40 -57.60 12.31
N PRO A 43 -10.57 -57.22 12.85
CA PRO A 43 -11.80 -57.84 12.35
C PRO A 43 -12.87 -56.82 11.93
N ARG A 44 -13.14 -56.86 10.62
CA ARG A 44 -14.45 -57.00 9.95
C ARG A 44 -15.63 -56.15 10.44
N THR A 45 -15.97 -55.20 9.57
CA THR A 45 -17.31 -54.68 9.29
C THR A 45 -18.40 -55.75 9.33
N PRO A 46 -19.51 -55.53 10.05
CA PRO A 46 -20.75 -56.26 9.82
C PRO A 46 -21.52 -55.60 8.69
N THR A 47 -21.53 -56.25 7.53
CA THR A 47 -22.50 -55.98 6.46
C THR A 47 -23.84 -56.58 6.89
N SER A 48 -24.81 -55.75 7.23
CA SER A 48 -26.21 -56.19 7.36
C SER A 48 -27.05 -55.54 6.26
N PRO A 49 -27.79 -56.33 5.47
CA PRO A 49 -28.48 -55.87 4.27
C PRO A 49 -29.83 -55.28 4.64
N GLY A 50 -30.12 -54.04 4.22
CA GLY A 50 -31.51 -53.55 4.19
C GLY A 50 -31.83 -52.20 4.82
N MET A 51 -30.87 -51.31 5.10
CA MET A 51 -31.19 -49.91 5.37
C MET A 51 -30.74 -49.01 4.23
N ARG A 52 -31.64 -48.79 3.27
CA ARG A 52 -31.57 -47.63 2.39
C ARG A 52 -31.86 -46.39 3.24
N VAL A 53 -30.81 -45.73 3.71
CA VAL A 53 -30.95 -44.36 4.22
C VAL A 53 -31.19 -43.48 3.00
N MET A 54 -32.45 -43.09 2.82
CA MET A 54 -32.90 -42.20 1.77
C MET A 54 -32.26 -40.82 1.94
N THR A 55 -31.51 -40.42 0.93
CA THR A 55 -31.09 -39.05 0.67
C THR A 55 -32.32 -38.15 0.57
N ALA A 56 -32.64 -37.39 1.61
CA ALA A 56 -33.70 -36.39 1.59
C ALA A 56 -33.36 -35.19 2.47
N ALA A 57 -32.46 -34.34 1.98
CA ALA A 57 -32.40 -32.93 2.40
C ALA A 57 -31.83 -32.08 1.25
N ARG A 58 -32.76 -31.58 0.42
CA ARG A 58 -32.64 -30.46 -0.53
C ARG A 58 -31.34 -30.36 -1.35
N SER A 59 -31.44 -30.89 -2.57
CA SER A 59 -30.77 -30.30 -3.74
C SER A 59 -31.44 -28.97 -4.11
N ALA A 60 -31.12 -27.93 -3.34
CA ALA A 60 -31.10 -26.58 -3.88
C ALA A 60 -29.72 -26.05 -3.55
N PRO A 61 -28.88 -25.66 -4.53
CA PRO A 61 -27.69 -24.91 -4.19
C PRO A 61 -28.17 -23.72 -3.35
N LEU A 62 -27.59 -23.54 -2.16
CA LEU A 62 -27.66 -22.25 -1.48
C LEU A 62 -27.39 -21.21 -2.57
N GLN A 63 -28.41 -20.41 -2.89
CA GLN A 63 -28.18 -19.24 -3.73
C GLN A 63 -27.11 -18.47 -2.96
N LYS A 64 -25.85 -18.59 -3.41
CA LYS A 64 -24.82 -17.64 -3.05
C LYS A 64 -25.43 -16.34 -3.52
N GLU A 65 -25.99 -15.58 -2.60
CA GLU A 65 -26.41 -14.23 -2.86
C GLU A 65 -25.16 -13.58 -3.46
N LYS A 66 -25.24 -13.35 -4.76
CA LYS A 66 -24.17 -12.73 -5.50
C LYS A 66 -24.25 -11.28 -5.05
N VAL A 67 -23.64 -10.99 -3.90
CA VAL A 67 -23.50 -9.63 -3.39
C VAL A 67 -22.45 -8.97 -4.28
N GLU A 68 -22.88 -8.62 -5.49
CA GLU A 68 -22.25 -7.62 -6.32
C GLU A 68 -22.41 -6.29 -5.59
N GLY A 69 -21.35 -5.94 -4.87
CA GLY A 69 -21.24 -4.69 -4.17
C GLY A 69 -19.77 -4.33 -4.02
N PRO A 70 -19.42 -3.04 -4.09
CA PRO A 70 -18.05 -2.58 -3.95
C PRO A 70 -17.44 -3.12 -2.66
N LEU A 71 -16.16 -3.50 -2.69
CA LEU A 71 -15.40 -4.15 -1.59
C LEU A 71 -15.66 -3.53 -0.20
N GLY A 72 -15.94 -2.22 -0.12
CA GLY A 72 -16.31 -1.54 1.12
C GLY A 72 -17.61 -2.04 1.78
N LYS A 73 -18.61 -2.51 1.04
CA LYS A 73 -19.83 -3.09 1.60
C LYS A 73 -19.61 -4.48 2.20
N ARG A 74 -18.61 -5.22 1.73
CA ARG A 74 -18.23 -6.53 2.30
C ARG A 74 -17.48 -6.37 3.62
N LEU A 75 -16.56 -5.40 3.68
CA LEU A 75 -15.88 -5.02 4.92
C LEU A 75 -16.86 -4.50 5.99
N ALA A 76 -17.84 -3.67 5.60
CA ALA A 76 -18.86 -3.19 6.53
C ALA A 76 -19.78 -4.31 7.04
N GLY A 77 -20.15 -5.26 6.18
CA GLY A 77 -20.96 -6.42 6.54
C GLY A 77 -20.26 -7.40 7.48
N GLU A 78 -18.99 -7.72 7.22
CA GLU A 78 -18.18 -8.60 8.08
C GLU A 78 -17.77 -7.93 9.40
N ALA A 79 -17.48 -6.62 9.38
CA ALA A 79 -17.16 -5.86 10.58
C ALA A 79 -18.35 -5.81 11.56
N SER A 80 -19.58 -5.70 11.07
CA SER A 80 -20.76 -5.61 11.95
C SER A 80 -20.99 -6.86 12.81
N ASN A 81 -20.84 -8.06 12.23
CA ASN A 81 -21.00 -9.31 12.96
C ASN A 81 -19.84 -9.59 13.93
N GLN A 82 -18.61 -9.24 13.55
CA GLN A 82 -17.46 -9.37 14.44
C GLN A 82 -17.48 -8.36 15.59
N VAL A 83 -17.94 -7.14 15.35
CA VAL A 83 -18.09 -6.11 16.39
C VAL A 83 -19.15 -6.52 17.41
N LEU A 84 -20.28 -7.05 16.98
CA LEU A 84 -21.32 -7.52 17.89
C LEU A 84 -20.84 -8.70 18.76
N ASN A 85 -20.06 -9.62 18.18
CA ASN A 85 -19.41 -10.70 18.94
C ASN A 85 -18.29 -10.19 19.87
N ALA A 86 -17.57 -9.14 19.49
CA ALA A 86 -16.56 -8.54 20.35
C ALA A 86 -17.20 -7.85 21.58
N VAL A 87 -18.36 -7.21 21.40
CA VAL A 87 -19.08 -6.53 22.50
C VAL A 87 -19.60 -7.53 23.54
N SER A 88 -20.07 -8.72 23.13
CA SER A 88 -20.50 -9.75 24.08
C SER A 88 -19.32 -10.31 24.89
N ILE A 89 -18.20 -10.61 24.22
CA ILE A 89 -16.96 -11.05 24.87
C ILE A 89 -16.47 -9.98 25.86
N LEU A 90 -16.50 -8.71 25.47
CA LEU A 90 -16.06 -7.61 26.34
C LEU A 90 -16.94 -7.45 27.59
N LYS A 91 -18.25 -7.65 27.47
CA LYS A 91 -19.17 -7.62 28.62
C LYS A 91 -18.87 -8.73 29.63
N GLU A 92 -18.56 -9.93 29.14
CA GLU A 92 -18.18 -11.07 29.98
C GLU A 92 -16.88 -10.78 30.74
N PHE A 93 -15.85 -10.27 30.05
CA PHE A 93 -14.60 -9.84 30.70
C PHE A 93 -14.80 -8.75 31.76
N VAL A 94 -15.71 -7.80 31.53
CA VAL A 94 -16.01 -6.74 32.51
C VAL A 94 -16.72 -7.31 33.74
N ALA A 95 -17.64 -8.26 33.56
CA ALA A 95 -18.30 -8.92 34.68
C ALA A 95 -17.30 -9.74 35.52
N ASP A 96 -16.43 -10.51 34.87
CA ASP A 96 -15.36 -11.26 35.52
C ASP A 96 -14.37 -10.36 36.24
N PHE A 97 -14.01 -9.23 35.65
CA PHE A 97 -13.11 -8.24 36.27
C PHE A 97 -13.71 -7.67 37.57
N ARG A 98 -15.01 -7.41 37.59
CA ARG A 98 -15.70 -6.89 38.78
C ARG A 98 -15.65 -7.87 39.95
N GLN A 99 -15.79 -9.17 39.67
CA GLN A 99 -15.79 -10.23 40.69
C GLN A 99 -14.40 -10.57 41.23
N ARG A 100 -13.30 -10.17 40.55
CA ARG A 100 -11.93 -10.48 41.00
C ARG A 100 -11.47 -9.64 42.20
N ASP A 101 -10.50 -10.20 42.92
CA ASP A 101 -9.86 -9.60 44.09
C ASP A 101 -9.11 -8.30 43.80
N ARG A 102 -8.92 -7.50 44.86
CA ARG A 102 -8.20 -6.21 44.80
C ARG A 102 -6.79 -6.34 44.21
N PHE A 103 -6.07 -7.41 44.55
CA PHE A 103 -4.70 -7.64 44.06
C PHE A 103 -4.66 -7.86 42.54
N PHE A 104 -5.65 -8.55 41.97
CA PHE A 104 -5.77 -8.71 40.52
C PHE A 104 -6.07 -7.37 39.84
N LYS A 105 -6.96 -6.56 40.42
CA LYS A 105 -7.33 -5.23 39.89
C LYS A 105 -6.13 -4.29 39.82
N TYR A 106 -5.25 -4.29 40.83
CA TYR A 106 -4.01 -3.51 40.79
C TYR A 106 -3.06 -3.92 39.66
N LYS A 107 -2.85 -5.23 39.45
CA LYS A 107 -2.00 -5.69 38.34
C LYS A 107 -2.60 -5.34 36.98
N ALA A 108 -3.91 -5.52 36.83
CA ALA A 108 -4.62 -5.18 35.61
C ALA A 108 -4.56 -3.68 35.31
N SER A 109 -4.67 -2.80 36.33
CA SER A 109 -4.56 -1.35 36.12
C SER A 109 -3.18 -0.92 35.65
N ILE A 110 -2.11 -1.59 36.11
CA ILE A 110 -0.74 -1.31 35.63
C ILE A 110 -0.62 -1.63 34.14
N VAL A 111 -1.10 -2.80 33.73
CA VAL A 111 -1.07 -3.23 32.31
C VAL A 111 -1.94 -2.32 31.45
N ALA A 112 -3.15 -1.98 31.92
CA ALA A 112 -4.05 -1.08 31.22
C ALA A 112 -3.46 0.33 31.07
N GLY A 113 -2.82 0.85 32.12
CA GLY A 113 -2.12 2.13 32.07
C GLY A 113 -0.96 2.14 31.07
N TRP A 114 -0.15 1.08 31.04
CA TRP A 114 0.92 0.92 30.05
C TRP A 114 0.38 0.85 28.61
N LEU A 115 -0.73 0.13 28.40
CA LEU A 115 -1.35 -0.01 27.08
C LEU A 115 -1.95 1.32 26.62
N ALA A 116 -2.61 2.06 27.53
CA ALA A 116 -3.11 3.39 27.25
C ALA A 116 -1.98 4.37 26.89
N MET A 117 -0.86 4.35 27.62
CA MET A 117 0.31 5.16 27.27
C MET A 117 0.88 4.79 25.91
N SER A 118 0.97 3.50 25.59
CA SER A 118 1.44 3.02 24.28
C SER A 118 0.53 3.51 23.15
N VAL A 119 -0.79 3.39 23.29
CA VAL A 119 -1.77 3.87 22.30
C VAL A 119 -1.69 5.38 22.15
N ALA A 120 -1.59 6.13 23.24
CA ALA A 120 -1.44 7.58 23.19
C ALA A 120 -0.13 7.98 22.49
N SER A 121 0.97 7.27 22.77
CA SER A 121 2.26 7.51 22.12
C SER A 121 2.19 7.21 20.63
N PHE A 122 1.53 6.13 20.25
CA PHE A 122 1.32 5.77 18.85
C PHE A 122 0.40 6.76 18.13
N ALA A 123 -0.65 7.27 18.79
CA ALA A 123 -1.53 8.28 18.21
C ALA A 123 -0.84 9.64 18.03
N ILE A 124 0.14 9.97 18.87
CA ILE A 124 0.95 11.20 18.76
C ILE A 124 2.07 11.01 17.73
N ALA A 125 2.76 9.87 17.75
CA ALA A 125 3.90 9.59 16.87
C ALA A 125 3.49 9.19 15.44
N CYS A 126 2.31 8.62 15.28
CA CYS A 126 1.70 8.25 14.02
C CYS A 126 0.28 8.82 14.00
N PRO A 127 0.08 10.10 13.64
CA PRO A 127 -1.27 10.58 13.30
C PRO A 127 -1.81 9.62 12.25
N GLY A 128 -2.92 8.95 12.59
CA GLY A 128 -3.30 7.69 11.96
C GLY A 128 -3.23 7.73 10.44
N SER A 129 -2.54 6.76 9.86
CA SER A 129 -2.71 6.34 8.46
C SER A 129 -4.12 5.75 8.28
N THR A 130 -5.12 6.61 8.40
CA THR A 130 -6.27 6.50 7.52
C THR A 130 -5.71 6.62 6.11
N VAL A 131 -6.30 5.92 5.14
CA VAL A 131 -6.06 6.15 3.72
C VAL A 131 -6.55 7.57 3.42
N GLN A 132 -5.77 8.57 3.83
CA GLN A 132 -5.84 9.93 3.36
C GLN A 132 -5.22 9.86 1.97
N THR A 133 -6.06 10.14 0.97
CA THR A 133 -5.63 10.75 -0.28
C THR A 133 -4.67 11.88 0.10
N GLY A 134 -3.37 11.60 -0.03
CA GLY A 134 -2.30 12.45 0.48
C GLY A 134 -2.23 13.75 -0.30
N ASP A 135 -2.34 14.86 0.41
CA ASP A 135 -1.71 16.07 -0.07
C ASP A 135 -0.23 15.70 -0.22
N MET A 136 0.25 15.55 -1.45
CA MET A 136 1.66 15.31 -1.77
C MET A 136 2.55 16.50 -1.32
N ASP A 137 2.10 17.31 -0.35
CA ASP A 137 2.53 18.66 -0.02
C ASP A 137 2.69 19.51 -1.29
N ALA A 138 1.72 19.39 -2.18
CA ALA A 138 1.74 20.03 -3.48
C ALA A 138 1.06 21.41 -3.40
N ARG A 139 1.83 22.47 -3.61
CA ARG A 139 1.27 23.82 -3.75
C ARG A 139 1.06 24.19 -5.20
N LEU A 140 -0.15 24.62 -5.50
CA LEU A 140 -0.58 25.00 -6.84
C LEU A 140 -0.49 26.51 -7.08
N VAL A 141 0.07 26.90 -8.21
CA VAL A 141 0.07 28.29 -8.70
C VAL A 141 -0.38 28.30 -10.16
N LEU A 142 -1.45 29.03 -10.45
CA LEU A 142 -1.95 29.21 -11.81
C LEU A 142 -1.35 30.47 -12.45
N GLY A 143 -0.92 30.36 -13.71
CA GLY A 143 -0.42 31.48 -14.51
C GLY A 143 -1.50 32.54 -14.76
N ASP A 144 -1.09 33.80 -14.80
CA ASP A 144 -1.95 34.98 -14.99
C ASP A 144 -2.50 35.13 -16.44
N LYS A 145 -1.86 34.47 -17.41
CA LYS A 145 -2.27 34.49 -18.82
C LYS A 145 -3.35 33.47 -19.10
N LEU A 146 -4.60 33.93 -19.02
CA LEU A 146 -5.82 33.15 -19.28
C LEU A 146 -5.88 32.54 -20.68
N ASP A 147 -5.21 33.16 -21.66
CA ASP A 147 -5.20 32.74 -23.06
C ASP A 147 -4.23 31.57 -23.31
N ARG A 148 -3.29 31.35 -22.38
CA ARG A 148 -2.28 30.28 -22.42
C ARG A 148 -2.05 29.80 -20.99
N PRO A 149 -3.03 29.08 -20.43
CA PRO A 149 -2.97 28.73 -19.04
C PRO A 149 -1.78 27.79 -18.82
N SER A 150 -0.99 28.08 -17.79
CA SER A 150 0.11 27.25 -17.32
C SER A 150 -0.07 27.01 -15.83
N LEU A 151 0.22 25.79 -15.40
CA LEU A 151 0.08 25.37 -14.03
C LEU A 151 1.47 25.08 -13.46
N THR A 152 1.83 25.73 -12.36
CA THR A 152 3.05 25.42 -11.63
C THR A 152 2.69 24.72 -10.32
N ILE A 153 3.31 23.57 -10.08
CA ILE A 153 3.08 22.75 -8.89
C ILE A 153 4.41 22.63 -8.15
N TRP A 154 4.44 23.10 -6.92
CA TRP A 154 5.60 23.10 -6.04
C TRP A 154 5.56 21.89 -5.12
N ASN A 155 6.70 21.21 -5.00
CA ASN A 155 6.92 20.20 -3.98
C ASN A 155 7.34 20.87 -2.68
N GLU A 156 6.40 21.03 -1.75
CA GLU A 156 6.66 21.57 -0.40
C GLU A 156 7.05 20.48 0.62
N SER A 157 7.10 19.21 0.21
CA SER A 157 7.55 18.13 1.09
C SER A 157 9.08 18.15 1.26
N ASP A 158 9.56 17.37 2.23
CA ASP A 158 10.98 17.10 2.46
C ASP A 158 11.51 15.90 1.65
N GLU A 159 10.66 15.25 0.84
CA GLU A 159 10.99 14.06 0.05
C GLU A 159 10.80 14.29 -1.47
N PRO A 160 11.63 13.68 -2.33
CA PRO A 160 11.44 13.80 -3.78
C PRO A 160 10.19 13.04 -4.23
N TRP A 161 9.38 13.66 -5.07
CA TRP A 161 8.34 12.94 -5.80
C TRP A 161 8.98 12.16 -6.95
N VAL A 162 8.51 10.92 -7.19
CA VAL A 162 9.02 10.05 -8.26
C VAL A 162 7.85 9.44 -9.04
N ASP A 163 8.05 9.21 -10.35
CA ASP A 163 7.08 8.59 -11.26
C ASP A 163 5.70 9.27 -11.21
N ILE A 164 5.68 10.61 -11.27
CA ILE A 164 4.45 11.37 -11.14
C ILE A 164 3.65 11.31 -12.43
N VAL A 165 2.38 10.96 -12.32
CA VAL A 165 1.38 11.11 -13.37
C VAL A 165 0.43 12.23 -12.98
N VAL A 166 0.40 13.28 -13.78
CA VAL A 166 -0.54 14.39 -13.65
C VAL A 166 -1.70 14.13 -14.60
N THR A 167 -2.93 14.11 -14.09
CA THR A 167 -4.16 13.98 -14.87
C THR A 167 -4.95 15.28 -14.80
N VAL A 168 -5.25 15.84 -15.97
CA VAL A 168 -6.02 17.07 -16.16
C VAL A 168 -7.34 16.75 -16.84
N ASN A 169 -8.43 17.29 -16.29
CA ASN A 169 -9.79 17.12 -16.82
C ASN A 169 -10.18 15.64 -17.03
N GLU A 170 -9.59 14.74 -16.24
CA GLU A 170 -9.77 13.27 -16.30
C GLU A 170 -9.37 12.61 -17.64
N GLN A 171 -8.96 13.40 -18.63
CA GLN A 171 -8.79 12.96 -20.02
C GLN A 171 -7.33 13.06 -20.48
N TYR A 172 -6.61 14.07 -20.00
CA TYR A 172 -5.27 14.37 -20.46
C TYR A 172 -4.26 14.11 -19.38
N GLN A 173 -3.14 13.50 -19.75
CA GLN A 173 -2.13 13.07 -18.80
C GLN A 173 -0.73 13.46 -19.27
N THR A 174 0.15 13.66 -18.30
CA THR A 174 1.59 13.75 -18.53
C THR A 174 2.32 13.05 -17.40
N ALA A 175 3.48 12.46 -17.72
CA ALA A 175 4.36 11.85 -16.76
C ALA A 175 5.57 12.75 -16.50
N VAL A 176 5.93 12.90 -15.23
CA VAL A 176 7.12 13.63 -14.79
C VAL A 176 7.97 12.64 -13.98
N PRO A 177 9.24 12.40 -14.36
CA PRO A 177 10.04 11.37 -13.73
C PRO A 177 10.32 11.61 -12.25
N ALA A 178 10.68 12.85 -11.90
CA ALA A 178 10.94 13.23 -10.52
C ALA A 178 10.84 14.75 -10.33
N VAL A 179 10.55 15.18 -9.10
CA VAL A 179 10.64 16.57 -8.64
C VAL A 179 11.29 16.56 -7.26
N ALA A 180 12.42 17.25 -7.10
CA ALA A 180 13.13 17.27 -5.83
C ALA A 180 12.37 18.08 -4.75
N PRO A 181 12.70 17.91 -3.46
CA PRO A 181 12.14 18.73 -2.39
C PRO A 181 12.38 20.22 -2.65
N GLY A 182 11.34 21.05 -2.50
CA GLY A 182 11.40 22.50 -2.73
C GLY A 182 11.47 22.92 -4.21
N GLU A 183 11.49 21.98 -5.16
CA GLU A 183 11.42 22.28 -6.59
C GLU A 183 9.97 22.33 -7.09
N PHE A 184 9.79 22.74 -8.35
CA PHE A 184 8.49 22.80 -8.97
C PHE A 184 8.51 22.20 -10.37
N MET A 185 7.35 21.71 -10.80
CA MET A 185 7.09 21.38 -12.19
C MET A 185 6.09 22.36 -12.79
N THR A 186 6.22 22.62 -14.09
CA THR A 186 5.23 23.41 -14.83
C THR A 186 4.58 22.56 -15.90
N ILE A 187 3.25 22.49 -15.85
CA ILE A 187 2.39 21.77 -16.77
C ILE A 187 1.72 22.78 -17.71
N THR A 188 1.89 22.55 -19.00
CA THR A 188 1.24 23.30 -20.07
C THR A 188 0.42 22.34 -20.94
N PRO A 189 -0.62 22.82 -21.64
CA PRO A 189 -1.43 21.94 -22.50
C PRO A 189 -0.60 21.17 -23.53
N LYS A 190 0.52 21.72 -24.01
CA LYS A 190 1.39 21.05 -24.99
C LYS A 190 2.06 19.76 -24.48
N GLN A 191 2.22 19.61 -23.17
CA GLN A 191 2.81 18.41 -22.56
C GLN A 191 1.76 17.32 -22.29
N LEU A 192 0.48 17.68 -22.36
CA LEU A 192 -0.63 16.83 -22.01
C LEU A 192 -1.10 16.00 -23.20
N ASN A 193 -1.21 14.69 -23.00
CA ASN A 193 -1.67 13.74 -24.00
C ASN A 193 -2.91 13.00 -23.48
N GLY A 194 -3.96 12.97 -24.28
CA GLY A 194 -5.18 12.21 -23.99
C GLY A 194 -5.41 11.11 -25.02
N ARG A 195 -6.52 10.39 -24.86
CA ARG A 195 -6.91 9.30 -25.79
C ARG A 195 -7.13 9.78 -27.23
N ALA A 196 -7.56 11.03 -27.40
CA ALA A 196 -7.81 11.66 -28.70
C ALA A 196 -6.57 12.37 -29.29
N GLY A 197 -5.41 12.28 -28.63
CA GLY A 197 -4.19 12.98 -29.01
C GLY A 197 -3.80 14.09 -28.04
N ALA A 198 -2.94 15.01 -28.50
CA ALA A 198 -2.45 16.13 -27.70
C ALA A 198 -3.60 17.04 -27.23
N ALA A 199 -3.44 17.65 -26.05
CA ALA A 199 -4.42 18.60 -25.55
C ALA A 199 -4.46 19.89 -26.40
N PRO A 200 -5.63 20.54 -26.51
CA PRO A 200 -5.77 21.80 -27.22
C PRO A 200 -5.03 22.93 -26.50
N ALA A 201 -4.52 23.92 -27.24
CA ALA A 201 -3.66 24.98 -26.69
C ALA A 201 -4.40 25.92 -25.70
N ASP A 202 -5.71 26.02 -25.84
CA ASP A 202 -6.65 26.79 -25.02
C ASP A 202 -7.34 25.93 -23.95
N LEU A 203 -6.82 24.72 -23.66
CA LEU A 203 -7.36 23.84 -22.64
C LEU A 203 -7.47 24.58 -21.29
N ARG A 204 -8.69 24.69 -20.79
CA ARG A 204 -8.92 25.13 -19.41
C ARG A 204 -8.74 24.00 -18.43
N PHE A 205 -7.95 24.22 -17.40
CA PHE A 205 -7.80 23.30 -16.28
C PHE A 205 -9.04 23.41 -15.37
N ASN A 206 -9.89 22.37 -15.38
CA ASN A 206 -11.09 22.27 -14.55
C ASN A 206 -10.91 21.28 -13.40
N SER A 207 -10.19 20.19 -13.63
CA SER A 207 -9.79 19.25 -12.60
C SER A 207 -8.33 18.87 -12.75
N LEU A 208 -7.71 18.55 -11.62
CA LEU A 208 -6.29 18.24 -11.56
C LEU A 208 -6.06 17.20 -10.47
N ARG A 209 -5.53 16.06 -10.88
CA ARG A 209 -5.10 15.00 -9.96
C ARG A 209 -3.66 14.65 -10.23
N MET A 210 -2.92 14.42 -9.17
CA MET A 210 -1.57 13.92 -9.19
C MET A 210 -1.51 12.56 -8.54
N ARG A 211 -0.67 11.71 -9.11
CA ARG A 211 -0.41 10.39 -8.55
C ARG A 211 1.07 10.09 -8.67
N SER A 212 1.69 9.71 -7.57
CA SER A 212 3.00 9.08 -7.53
C SER A 212 2.81 7.57 -7.31
N ARG A 213 3.92 6.85 -7.16
CA ARG A 213 3.93 5.41 -6.89
C ARG A 213 3.18 5.07 -5.60
N ASP A 214 3.46 5.83 -4.54
CA ASP A 214 3.03 5.52 -3.18
C ASP A 214 2.03 6.56 -2.62
N ASP A 215 1.73 7.63 -3.36
CA ASP A 215 0.87 8.73 -2.92
C ASP A 215 0.03 9.36 -4.05
N SER A 216 -0.98 10.16 -3.71
CA SER A 216 -1.84 10.85 -4.68
C SER A 216 -2.55 12.07 -4.10
N ALA A 217 -2.49 13.20 -4.80
CA ALA A 217 -3.16 14.45 -4.46
C ALA A 217 -4.31 14.78 -5.43
N ASP A 218 -5.43 15.27 -4.90
CA ASP A 218 -6.49 15.90 -5.70
C ASP A 218 -6.44 17.42 -5.49
N LEU A 219 -5.87 18.11 -6.48
CA LEU A 219 -5.64 19.56 -6.45
C LEU A 219 -6.78 20.35 -7.10
N THR A 220 -7.92 19.70 -7.35
CA THR A 220 -9.06 20.31 -8.05
C THR A 220 -9.64 21.50 -7.28
N GLU A 221 -9.72 21.42 -5.95
CA GLU A 221 -10.25 22.54 -5.16
C GLU A 221 -9.29 23.72 -5.08
N ASP A 222 -7.97 23.49 -4.99
CA ASP A 222 -6.99 24.58 -4.98
C ASP A 222 -6.88 25.25 -6.34
N LEU A 223 -6.99 24.47 -7.42
CA LEU A 223 -7.13 25.00 -8.76
C LEU A 223 -8.35 25.94 -8.88
N ARG A 224 -9.50 25.56 -8.31
CA ARG A 224 -10.72 26.38 -8.32
C ARG A 224 -10.51 27.70 -7.58
N LYS A 225 -9.93 27.65 -6.37
CA LYS A 225 -9.60 28.85 -5.59
C LYS A 225 -8.65 29.78 -6.34
N GLU A 226 -7.64 29.23 -7.01
CA GLU A 226 -6.70 30.01 -7.82
C GLU A 226 -7.37 30.69 -9.02
N TRP A 227 -8.29 30.00 -9.69
CA TRP A 227 -9.11 30.59 -10.74
C TRP A 227 -9.98 31.75 -10.23
N GLU A 228 -10.65 31.58 -9.09
CA GLU A 228 -11.44 32.64 -8.46
C GLU A 228 -10.58 33.86 -8.11
N ARG A 229 -9.38 33.62 -7.57
CA ARG A 229 -8.39 34.66 -7.26
C ARG A 229 -7.97 35.46 -8.49
N LEU A 230 -7.75 34.80 -9.63
CA LEU A 230 -7.39 35.46 -10.88
C LEU A 230 -8.57 36.24 -11.49
N GLN A 231 -9.80 35.74 -11.34
CA GLN A 231 -11.00 36.42 -11.83
C GLN A 231 -11.34 37.66 -10.98
N GLY A 232 -11.17 37.60 -9.66
CA GLY A 232 -11.43 38.72 -8.75
C GLY A 232 -10.40 39.85 -8.78
N LYS A 233 -9.28 39.67 -9.50
CA LYS A 233 -8.24 40.70 -9.71
C LYS A 233 -8.49 41.60 -10.92
N ARG A 234 -9.61 41.41 -11.64
CA ARG A 234 -9.98 42.22 -12.82
C ARG A 234 -10.79 43.46 -12.44
#